data_AF-A0A353N7E7-F1
#
_entry.id   AF-A0A353N7E7-F1
#
_cell.length_a   1.000
_cell.length_b   1.000
_cell.length_c   1.000
_cell.angle_alpha   90.00
_cell.angle_beta   90.00
_cell.angle_gamma   90.00
#
_symmetry.space_group_name_H-M   'P 1'
#
loop_
_entity.id
_entity.type
_entity.pdbx_description
1 polymer ?
#
loop_
_entity_poly.entity_id
_entity_poly.type
_entity_poly.pdbx_seq_one_letter_code
_entity_poly.pdbx_strand_id
1 'polypeptide(L)'
;MGDFPLMTEKGTFIINGAERVIVSQLVRSPGVYFGKSIDTSGKTIYSAIIIPNRGTWLEMEFDANDVLYVRIDRTRKIPITILLKAMGLENNVQVLERYGNHQAIQ
;
A
#
# COMPACT_ATOMS: atom_id res chain seq x y z
N MET A 1 -17.45 5.82 -30.92
CA MET A 1 -17.29 4.61 -30.09
C MET A 1 -17.30 3.43 -31.04
N GLY A 2 -16.29 2.55 -30.99
CA GLY A 2 -16.22 1.36 -31.84
C GLY A 2 -17.01 0.18 -31.27
N ASP A 3 -17.14 -0.88 -32.06
CA ASP A 3 -17.86 -2.10 -31.67
C ASP A 3 -17.12 -2.87 -30.56
N PHE A 4 -17.90 -3.55 -29.71
CA PHE A 4 -17.38 -4.34 -28.59
C PHE A 4 -17.21 -5.81 -29.01
N PRO A 5 -16.01 -6.41 -28.90
CA PRO A 5 -15.81 -7.82 -29.20
C PRO A 5 -16.62 -8.72 -28.26
N LEU A 6 -17.37 -9.67 -28.84
CA LEU A 6 -18.16 -10.64 -28.09
C LEU A 6 -17.41 -11.95 -27.90
N MET A 7 -17.64 -12.59 -26.75
CA MET A 7 -17.10 -13.91 -26.44
C MET A 7 -17.86 -14.98 -27.25
N THR A 8 -17.14 -15.94 -27.81
CA THR A 8 -17.73 -17.12 -28.48
C THR A 8 -18.25 -18.12 -27.44
N GLU A 9 -19.06 -19.10 -27.87
CA GLU A 9 -19.50 -20.21 -27.01
C GLU A 9 -18.33 -21.06 -26.45
N LYS A 10 -17.14 -20.97 -27.07
CA LYS A 10 -15.91 -21.64 -26.62
C LYS A 10 -15.12 -20.84 -25.59
N GLY A 11 -15.55 -19.62 -25.24
CA GLY A 11 -14.81 -18.74 -24.33
C GLY A 11 -13.62 -17.99 -24.97
N THR A 12 -13.57 -17.93 -26.31
CA THR A 12 -12.54 -17.22 -27.08
C THR A 12 -13.08 -15.92 -27.67
N PHE A 13 -12.21 -15.10 -28.24
CA PHE A 13 -12.55 -13.85 -28.92
C PHE A 13 -11.88 -13.80 -30.29
N ILE A 14 -12.55 -13.21 -31.29
CA ILE A 14 -11.96 -12.93 -32.60
C ILE A 14 -11.46 -11.49 -32.62
N ILE A 15 -10.14 -11.31 -32.65
CA ILE A 15 -9.47 -10.01 -32.69
C ILE A 15 -8.68 -9.90 -33.99
N ASN A 16 -9.10 -9.01 -34.90
CA ASN A 16 -8.49 -8.82 -36.22
C ASN A 16 -8.39 -10.13 -37.03
N GLY A 17 -9.44 -10.96 -36.99
CA GLY A 17 -9.50 -12.23 -37.73
C GLY A 17 -8.76 -13.41 -37.07
N ALA A 18 -8.08 -13.20 -35.94
CA ALA A 18 -7.41 -14.25 -35.19
C ALA A 18 -8.17 -14.61 -33.90
N GLU A 19 -8.26 -15.90 -33.60
CA GLU A 19 -8.84 -16.39 -32.34
C GLU A 19 -7.85 -16.19 -31.19
N ARG A 20 -8.34 -15.63 -30.08
CA ARG A 20 -7.57 -15.32 -28.88
C ARG A 20 -8.32 -15.75 -27.63
N VAL A 21 -7.56 -16.04 -26.57
CA VAL A 21 -8.09 -16.26 -25.22
C VAL A 21 -7.62 -15.16 -24.30
N ILE A 22 -8.46 -14.79 -23.34
CA ILE A 22 -8.06 -13.89 -22.25
C ILE A 22 -7.66 -14.75 -21.07
N VAL A 23 -6.45 -14.54 -20.55
CA VAL A 23 -5.94 -15.25 -19.39
C VAL A 23 -6.29 -14.49 -18.12
N SER A 24 -6.91 -15.16 -17.16
CA SER A 24 -7.19 -14.60 -15.84
C SER A 24 -5.89 -14.23 -15.13
N GLN A 25 -5.79 -12.99 -14.67
CA GLN A 25 -4.68 -12.53 -13.86
C GLN A 25 -4.93 -12.83 -12.38
N LEU A 26 -3.89 -13.26 -11.67
CA LEU A 26 -3.89 -13.33 -10.22
C LEU A 26 -3.16 -12.10 -9.68
N VAL A 27 -3.91 -11.22 -9.02
CA VAL A 27 -3.38 -9.98 -8.40
C VAL A 27 -3.78 -9.92 -6.93
N ARG A 28 -3.02 -9.16 -6.12
CA ARG A 28 -3.42 -8.91 -4.73
C ARG A 28 -4.68 -8.08 -4.71
N SER A 29 -5.60 -8.42 -3.81
CA SER A 29 -6.80 -7.61 -3.57
C SER A 29 -6.43 -6.26 -2.95
N PRO A 30 -7.22 -5.22 -3.16
CA PRO A 30 -7.14 -4.00 -2.34
C PRO A 30 -7.35 -4.34 -0.87
N GLY A 31 -6.59 -3.70 0.02
CA GLY A 31 -6.66 -3.96 1.45
C GLY A 31 -5.43 -3.53 2.22
N VAL A 32 -5.40 -3.89 3.50
CA VAL A 32 -4.26 -3.66 4.41
C VAL A 32 -3.54 -4.98 4.63
N TYR A 33 -2.24 -4.99 4.35
CA TYR A 33 -1.36 -6.14 4.51
C TYR A 33 -0.33 -5.86 5.58
N PHE A 34 -0.14 -6.80 6.51
CA PHE A 34 0.89 -6.71 7.55
C PHE A 34 2.06 -7.62 7.22
N GLY A 35 3.27 -7.14 7.49
CA GLY A 35 4.52 -7.85 7.26
C GLY A 35 5.38 -7.92 8.51
N LYS A 36 6.24 -8.94 8.54
CA LYS A 36 7.28 -9.13 9.54
C LYS A 36 8.56 -9.55 8.84
N SER A 37 9.66 -8.85 9.12
CA SER A 37 11.00 -9.20 8.64
C SER A 37 12.01 -9.13 9.78
N ILE A 38 13.21 -9.69 9.58
CA ILE A 38 14.33 -9.57 10.50
C ILE A 38 15.34 -8.65 9.83
N ASP A 39 15.66 -7.54 10.48
CA ASP A 39 16.73 -6.63 10.06
C ASP A 39 18.11 -7.25 10.28
N THR A 40 19.12 -6.69 9.63
CA THR A 40 20.54 -7.05 9.76
C THR A 40 21.05 -7.09 11.20
N SER A 41 20.49 -6.26 12.09
CA SER A 41 20.77 -6.26 13.54
C SER A 41 20.17 -7.45 14.30
N GLY A 42 19.38 -8.32 13.63
CA GLY A 42 18.60 -9.39 14.25
C GLY A 42 17.25 -8.92 14.81
N LYS A 43 16.95 -7.61 14.73
CA LYS A 43 15.69 -7.06 15.22
C LYS A 43 14.53 -7.41 14.31
N THR A 44 13.40 -7.76 14.91
CA THR A 44 12.14 -7.91 14.17
C THR A 44 11.59 -6.54 13.76
N ILE A 45 11.33 -6.36 12.48
CA ILE A 45 10.68 -5.19 11.91
C ILE A 45 9.26 -5.56 11.47
N TYR A 46 8.30 -4.71 11.84
CA TYR A 46 6.92 -4.81 11.39
C TYR A 46 6.64 -3.78 10.31
N SER A 47 5.80 -4.14 9.35
CA SER A 47 5.35 -3.26 8.29
C SER A 47 3.86 -3.42 8.02
N ALA A 48 3.26 -2.39 7.43
CA ALA A 48 1.90 -2.39 6.95
C ALA A 48 1.82 -1.70 5.58
N ILE A 49 1.11 -2.28 4.63
CA ILE A 49 0.91 -1.72 3.28
C ILE A 49 -0.58 -1.61 3.02
N ILE A 50 -1.02 -0.41 2.66
CA ILE A 50 -2.38 -0.12 2.21
C ILE A 50 -2.37 -0.07 0.68
N ILE A 51 -3.03 -1.05 0.07
CA ILE A 51 -3.17 -1.18 -1.39
C ILE A 51 -4.58 -0.71 -1.75
N PRO A 52 -4.75 0.42 -2.45
CA PRO A 52 -6.06 0.85 -2.91
C PRO A 52 -6.47 0.12 -4.20
N ASN A 53 -7.76 0.13 -4.51
CA ASN A 53 -8.25 -0.33 -5.82
C ASN A 53 -7.80 0.59 -6.97
N ARG A 54 -7.70 1.89 -6.69
CA ARG A 54 -7.14 2.91 -7.58
C ARG A 54 -6.46 3.99 -6.73
N GLY A 55 -5.29 4.45 -7.18
CA GLY A 55 -4.56 5.53 -6.54
C GLY A 55 -3.32 5.08 -5.80
N THR A 56 -2.90 5.92 -4.86
CA THR A 56 -1.58 5.88 -4.23
C THR A 56 -1.47 4.82 -3.13
N TRP A 57 -0.34 4.10 -3.13
CA TRP A 57 -0.02 3.12 -2.09
C TRP A 57 0.53 3.83 -0.85
N LEU A 58 0.13 3.36 0.33
CA LEU A 58 0.69 3.81 1.60
C LEU A 58 1.46 2.66 2.23
N GLU A 59 2.75 2.85 2.45
CA GLU A 59 3.62 1.84 3.06
C GLU A 59 4.13 2.39 4.38
N MET A 60 3.97 1.63 5.46
CA MET A 60 4.40 1.98 6.81
C MET A 60 5.36 0.90 7.31
N GLU A 61 6.44 1.32 7.96
CA GLU A 61 7.43 0.39 8.51
C GLU A 61 8.08 0.99 9.75
N PHE A 62 8.38 0.11 10.71
CA PHE A 62 9.30 0.44 11.79
C PHE A 62 10.75 0.37 11.27
N ASP A 63 11.65 1.10 11.89
CA ASP A 63 13.09 0.93 11.68
C ASP A 63 13.77 0.19 12.84
N ALA A 64 15.10 0.05 12.76
CA ALA A 64 15.89 -0.59 13.81
C ALA A 64 15.85 0.17 15.16
N ASN A 65 15.42 1.43 15.17
CA ASN A 65 15.31 2.29 16.36
C ASN A 65 13.87 2.40 16.88
N ASP A 66 12.95 1.55 16.41
CA ASP A 66 11.52 1.57 16.77
C ASP A 66 10.77 2.85 16.33
N VAL A 67 11.31 3.61 15.37
CA VAL A 67 10.63 4.78 14.82
C VAL A 67 9.72 4.35 13.67
N LEU A 68 8.48 4.83 13.67
CA LEU A 68 7.50 4.54 12.62
C LEU A 68 7.58 5.56 11.49
N TYR A 69 7.70 5.03 10.28
CA TYR A 69 7.78 5.83 9.07
C TYR A 69 6.70 5.46 8.07
N VAL A 70 6.50 6.35 7.11
CA VAL A 70 5.61 6.16 5.97
C VAL A 70 6.30 6.51 4.65
N ARG A 71 5.94 5.78 3.60
CA ARG A 71 6.22 6.09 2.20
C ARG A 71 4.89 6.19 1.46
N ILE A 72 4.79 7.23 0.64
CA ILE A 72 3.63 7.49 -0.22
C ILE A 72 4.09 7.19 -1.64
N ASP A 73 3.44 6.24 -2.32
CA ASP A 73 3.76 5.84 -3.71
C ASP A 73 5.21 5.42 -3.95
N ARG A 74 5.81 4.67 -3.02
CA ARG A 74 7.23 4.23 -3.08
C ARG A 74 8.25 5.37 -3.16
N THR A 75 7.84 6.58 -2.77
CA THR A 75 8.76 7.72 -2.64
C THR A 75 9.58 7.63 -1.34
N ARG A 76 10.31 8.70 -1.01
CA ARG A 76 11.18 8.75 0.16
C ARG A 76 10.44 8.45 1.45
N LYS A 77 11.14 7.80 2.37
CA LYS A 77 10.71 7.54 3.74
C LYS A 77 10.61 8.87 4.51
N ILE A 78 9.47 9.12 5.14
CA ILE A 78 9.24 10.27 6.03
C ILE A 78 8.65 9.81 7.36
N PRO A 79 8.89 10.51 8.48
CA PRO A 79 8.27 10.18 9.76
C PRO A 79 6.74 10.17 9.65
N ILE A 80 6.07 9.21 10.29
CA ILE A 80 4.61 9.10 10.27
C ILE A 80 3.93 10.36 10.78
N THR A 81 4.60 11.09 11.69
CA THR A 81 4.11 12.35 12.27
C THR A 81 3.83 13.43 11.23
N ILE A 82 4.54 13.43 10.09
CA ILE A 82 4.29 14.38 8.99
C ILE A 82 2.93 14.10 8.36
N LEU A 83 2.61 12.84 8.09
CA LEU A 83 1.31 12.46 7.54
C LEU A 83 0.19 12.76 8.54
N LEU A 84 0.38 12.44 9.82
CA LEU A 84 -0.60 12.70 10.88
C LEU A 84 -0.92 14.19 11.02
N LYS A 85 0.10 15.06 10.93
CA LYS A 85 -0.08 16.52 10.90
C LYS A 85 -0.86 16.97 9.67
N ALA A 86 -0.52 16.43 8.49
CA ALA A 86 -1.24 16.73 7.26
C ALA A 86 -2.72 16.27 7.29
N MET A 87 -3.06 15.29 8.13
CA MET A 87 -4.42 14.80 8.34
C MET A 87 -5.21 15.57 9.42
N GLY A 88 -4.63 16.62 10.03
CA GLY A 88 -5.32 17.51 10.96
C GLY A 88 -4.89 17.42 12.42
N LEU A 89 -3.82 16.67 12.74
CA LEU A 89 -3.19 16.73 14.07
C LEU A 89 -2.13 17.84 14.08
N GLU A 90 -2.57 19.09 14.22
CA GLU A 90 -1.81 20.30 13.89
C GLU A 90 -0.51 20.48 14.69
N ASN A 91 -0.41 19.92 15.90
CA ASN A 91 0.75 20.06 16.76
C ASN A 91 1.21 18.74 17.38
N ASN A 92 2.47 18.70 17.82
CA ASN A 92 3.07 17.51 18.42
C ASN A 92 2.31 17.03 19.68
N VAL A 93 1.77 17.96 20.46
CA VAL A 93 1.03 17.63 21.69
C VAL A 93 -0.21 16.80 21.35
N GLN A 94 -0.99 17.21 20.34
CA GLN A 94 -2.17 16.47 19.87
C GLN A 94 -1.81 15.09 19.35
N VAL A 95 -0.71 14.97 18.57
CA VAL A 95 -0.24 13.67 18.09
C VAL A 95 0.12 12.77 19.27
N LEU A 96 0.90 13.28 20.21
CA LEU A 96 1.34 12.53 21.37
C LEU A 96 0.18 12.12 22.29
N GLU A 97 -0.75 13.03 22.57
CA GLU A 97 -1.96 12.73 23.35
C GLU A 97 -2.83 11.68 22.67
N ARG A 98 -3.04 11.80 21.35
CA ARG A 98 -3.89 10.88 20.58
C ARG A 98 -3.38 9.45 20.58
N TYR A 99 -2.06 9.27 20.67
CA TYR A 99 -1.39 7.98 20.62
C TYR A 99 -0.66 7.62 21.93
N GLY A 100 -1.00 8.26 23.05
CA GLY A 100 -0.53 7.88 24.38
C GLY A 100 0.98 8.00 24.59
N ASN A 101 1.63 9.02 24.01
CA ASN A 101 3.07 9.27 24.09
C ASN A 101 3.94 8.08 23.61
N HIS A 102 3.43 7.29 22.67
CA HIS A 102 4.16 6.13 22.16
C HIS A 102 5.47 6.54 21.48
N GLN A 103 6.60 5.95 21.91
CA GLN A 103 7.95 6.35 21.46
C GLN A 103 8.18 6.22 19.95
N ALA A 104 7.47 5.30 19.29
CA ALA A 104 7.53 5.14 17.84
C ALA A 104 6.94 6.30 17.02
N ILE A 105 6.15 7.17 17.66
CA ILE A 105 5.47 8.30 17.03
C ILE A 105 6.17 9.58 17.50
N GLN A 106 7.41 9.76 17.03
CA GLN A 106 8.25 10.93 17.29
C GLN A 106 8.75 11.53 15.98
#